data_AF-A0A1M3CW29-F1
#
_entry.id   AF-A0A1M3CW29-F1
#
_cell.length_a   1.000
_cell.length_b   1.000
_cell.length_c   1.000
_cell.angle_alpha   90.00
_cell.angle_beta   90.00
_cell.angle_gamma   90.00
#
_symmetry.space_group_name_H-M   'P 1'
#
loop_
_entity.id
_entity.type
_entity.pdbx_description
1 polymer ?
#
loop_
_entity_poly.entity_id
_entity_poly.type
_entity_poly.pdbx_seq_one_letter_code
_entity_poly.pdbx_strand_id
1 'polypeptide(L)'
;MVLRICLFLLTYFAVLSADPWGKDADLAGRISSRTTLPLPCSTPILGQFGECMIYFHQTIITPIDGPRSHYLPSSSQYTLDAMRKYGFFKGFTMGCDRLMRENEDPWVYPKITDPHGYLMKYNPVR
;
A
#
# COMPACT_ATOMS: atom_id res chain seq x y z
N MET A 1 5.30 -30.02 36.02
CA MET A 1 4.56 -30.32 34.78
C MET A 1 3.52 -29.25 34.49
N VAL A 2 2.64 -28.93 35.46
CA VAL A 2 1.58 -27.90 35.32
C VAL A 2 2.11 -26.51 34.92
N LEU A 3 3.18 -26.02 35.55
CA LEU A 3 3.75 -24.69 35.23
C LEU A 3 4.22 -24.57 33.77
N ARG A 4 4.81 -25.64 33.21
CA ARG A 4 5.25 -25.65 31.80
C ARG A 4 4.06 -25.61 30.85
N ILE A 5 2.99 -26.36 31.15
CA ILE A 5 1.75 -26.37 30.37
C ILE A 5 1.10 -24.98 30.40
N CYS A 6 1.03 -24.34 31.57
CA CYS A 6 0.50 -22.98 31.68
C CYS A 6 1.33 -21.96 30.87
N LEU A 7 2.66 -22.05 30.90
CA LEU A 7 3.53 -21.18 30.09
C LEU A 7 3.30 -21.40 28.59
N PHE A 8 3.21 -22.66 28.13
CA PHE A 8 2.90 -22.97 26.73
C PHE A 8 1.54 -22.45 26.31
N LEU A 9 0.50 -22.60 27.14
CA LEU A 9 -0.84 -22.09 26.87
C LEU A 9 -0.87 -20.56 26.84
N LEU A 10 -0.14 -19.89 27.74
CA LEU A 10 -0.02 -18.43 27.74
C LEU A 10 0.67 -17.92 26.48
N THR A 11 1.78 -18.56 26.07
CA THR A 11 2.49 -18.17 24.83
C THR A 11 1.65 -18.45 23.60
N TYR A 12 0.92 -19.57 23.56
CA TYR A 12 0.05 -19.92 22.45
C TYR A 12 -1.11 -18.93 22.32
N PHE A 13 -1.74 -18.58 23.45
CA PHE A 13 -2.81 -17.57 23.47
C PHE A 13 -2.29 -16.19 23.05
N ALA A 14 -1.11 -15.78 23.50
CA ALA A 14 -0.49 -14.52 23.11
C ALA A 14 -0.17 -14.45 21.60
N VAL A 15 0.27 -15.56 20.99
CA VAL A 15 0.49 -15.64 19.54
C VAL A 15 -0.84 -15.57 18.78
N LEU A 16 -1.90 -16.21 19.28
CA LEU A 16 -3.24 -16.11 18.70
C LEU A 16 -3.87 -14.73 18.85
N SER A 17 -3.52 -13.98 19.90
CA SER A 17 -4.03 -12.63 20.15
C SER A 17 -3.17 -11.52 19.55
N ALA A 18 -2.04 -11.85 18.92
CA ALA A 18 -1.28 -10.87 18.18
C ALA A 18 -2.09 -10.46 16.96
N ASP A 19 -2.33 -9.15 16.77
CA ASP A 19 -2.90 -8.66 15.52
C ASP A 19 -1.99 -9.14 14.37
N PRO A 20 -2.51 -9.93 13.40
CA PRO A 20 -1.70 -10.39 12.27
C PRO A 20 -1.29 -9.22 11.36
N TRP A 21 -1.90 -8.05 11.57
CA TRP A 21 -1.70 -6.85 10.79
C TRP A 21 -0.89 -5.82 11.58
N GLY A 22 0.09 -5.19 10.92
CA GLY A 22 0.89 -4.13 11.53
C GLY A 22 0.07 -2.88 11.86
N LYS A 23 0.68 -1.92 12.57
CA LYS A 23 0.11 -0.61 12.95
C LYS A 23 -0.49 0.19 11.77
N ASP A 24 -0.09 -0.15 10.54
CA ASP A 24 -0.60 0.45 9.31
C ASP A 24 -2.03 -0.02 8.95
N ALA A 25 -2.56 -1.06 9.62
CA ALA A 25 -3.97 -1.49 9.59
C ALA A 25 -4.92 -0.33 9.91
N ASP A 26 -4.55 0.53 10.86
CA ASP A 26 -5.33 1.68 11.28
C ASP A 26 -5.47 2.76 10.19
N LEU A 27 -4.65 2.69 9.14
CA LEU A 27 -4.72 3.59 7.98
C LEU A 27 -5.68 3.07 6.91
N ALA A 28 -6.03 1.77 6.88
CA ALA A 28 -6.95 1.22 5.87
C ALA A 28 -8.33 1.89 5.91
N GLY A 29 -8.80 2.31 7.09
CA GLY A 29 -10.07 3.03 7.24
C GLY A 29 -10.05 4.46 6.68
N ARG A 30 -8.88 5.04 6.40
CA ARG A 30 -8.72 6.43 5.91
C ARG A 30 -8.56 6.54 4.40
N ILE A 31 -8.56 5.43 3.66
CA ILE A 31 -8.33 5.41 2.21
C ILE A 31 -9.65 5.68 1.49
N SER A 32 -10.09 6.94 1.50
CA SER A 32 -11.06 7.45 0.55
C SER A 32 -10.86 8.94 0.34
N SER A 33 -9.72 9.31 -0.26
CA SER A 33 -9.68 10.55 -1.04
C SER A 33 -9.58 10.16 -2.51
N ARG A 34 -10.75 10.09 -3.12
CA ARG A 34 -11.00 9.96 -4.55
C ARG A 34 -10.13 10.99 -5.29
N THR A 35 -8.91 10.62 -5.70
CA THR A 35 -8.08 11.45 -6.58
C THR A 35 -8.60 11.23 -7.99
N THR A 36 -9.23 12.24 -8.54
CA THR A 36 -9.84 12.21 -9.87
C THR A 36 -8.78 12.15 -10.95
N LEU A 37 -8.39 10.94 -11.35
CA LEU A 37 -8.00 10.63 -12.72
C LEU A 37 -9.17 9.85 -13.35
N PRO A 38 -10.16 10.54 -13.93
CA PRO A 38 -11.42 9.94 -14.38
C PRO A 38 -11.31 9.18 -15.71
N LEU A 39 -10.09 8.87 -16.19
CA LEU A 39 -9.88 8.23 -17.48
C LEU A 39 -9.07 6.94 -17.33
N PRO A 40 -9.47 5.87 -18.04
CA PRO A 40 -8.67 4.65 -18.12
C PRO A 40 -7.33 4.95 -18.77
N CYS A 41 -6.34 4.11 -18.50
CA CYS A 41 -5.02 4.18 -19.07
C CYS A 41 -5.07 4.30 -20.60
N SER A 42 -4.33 5.25 -21.17
CA SER A 42 -4.30 5.53 -22.61
C SER A 42 -3.83 4.34 -23.46
N THR A 43 -3.09 3.39 -22.90
CA THR A 43 -2.65 2.18 -23.60
C THR A 43 -3.75 1.11 -23.50
N PRO A 44 -4.54 0.82 -24.54
CA PRO A 44 -5.80 0.11 -24.39
C PRO A 44 -5.62 -1.32 -23.86
N ILE A 45 -4.76 -2.13 -24.49
CA ILE A 45 -4.60 -3.54 -24.11
C ILE A 45 -3.78 -3.67 -22.82
N LEU A 46 -2.55 -3.15 -22.83
CA LEU A 46 -1.65 -3.27 -21.69
C LEU A 46 -2.16 -2.51 -20.46
N GLY A 47 -2.71 -1.32 -20.68
CA GLY A 47 -3.30 -0.50 -19.62
C GLY A 47 -4.48 -1.20 -18.97
N GLN A 48 -5.43 -1.74 -19.76
CA GLN A 48 -6.57 -2.47 -19.21
C GLN A 48 -6.13 -3.71 -18.43
N PHE A 49 -5.17 -4.48 -18.95
CA PHE A 49 -4.61 -5.62 -18.23
C PHE A 49 -3.95 -5.21 -16.92
N GLY A 50 -3.12 -4.17 -16.94
CA GLY A 50 -2.44 -3.67 -15.75
C GLY A 50 -3.39 -3.11 -14.70
N GLU A 51 -4.41 -2.35 -15.11
CA GLU A 51 -5.46 -1.89 -14.19
C GLU A 51 -6.20 -3.07 -13.57
N CYS A 52 -6.56 -4.09 -14.35
CA CYS A 52 -7.19 -5.31 -13.85
C CYS A 52 -6.35 -6.01 -12.78
N MET A 53 -5.03 -6.16 -13.02
CA MET A 53 -4.12 -6.77 -12.06
C MET A 53 -4.02 -5.95 -10.76
N ILE A 54 -3.95 -4.62 -10.87
CA ILE A 54 -3.92 -3.75 -9.68
C ILE A 54 -5.23 -3.86 -8.92
N TYR A 55 -6.37 -3.86 -9.61
CA TYR A 55 -7.67 -4.05 -8.97
C TYR A 55 -7.78 -5.41 -8.28
N PHE A 56 -7.35 -6.49 -8.93
CA PHE A 56 -7.29 -7.81 -8.31
C PHE A 56 -6.46 -7.81 -7.03
N HIS A 57 -5.29 -7.16 -7.04
CA HIS A 57 -4.49 -7.00 -5.84
C HIS A 57 -5.22 -6.19 -4.74
N GLN A 58 -5.85 -5.08 -5.09
CA GLN A 58 -6.56 -4.22 -4.14
C GLN A 58 -7.81 -4.88 -3.54
N THR A 59 -8.55 -5.66 -4.32
CA THR A 59 -9.86 -6.23 -3.91
C THR A 59 -9.76 -7.64 -3.36
N ILE A 60 -8.78 -8.44 -3.79
CA ILE A 60 -8.63 -9.84 -3.36
C ILE A 60 -7.42 -10.01 -2.43
N ILE A 61 -6.24 -9.56 -2.84
CA ILE A 61 -5.01 -9.79 -2.06
C ILE A 61 -4.96 -8.91 -0.81
N THR A 62 -5.26 -7.62 -0.95
CA THR A 62 -5.12 -6.63 0.15
C THR A 62 -6.04 -6.92 1.33
N PRO A 63 -7.32 -7.33 1.17
CA PRO A 63 -8.16 -7.71 2.31
C PRO A 63 -7.68 -8.96 3.04
N ILE A 64 -6.97 -9.85 2.33
CA ILE A 64 -6.43 -11.09 2.89
C ILE A 64 -5.08 -10.85 3.57
N ASP A 65 -4.23 -9.94 3.05
CA ASP A 65 -2.84 -9.71 3.52
C ASP A 65 -2.66 -8.41 4.33
N GLY A 66 -3.73 -7.63 4.48
CA GLY A 66 -3.76 -6.36 5.21
C GLY A 66 -3.00 -5.22 4.51
N PRO A 67 -3.17 -3.97 4.97
CA PRO A 67 -2.39 -2.85 4.46
C PRO A 67 -0.97 -2.88 5.05
N ARG A 68 0.04 -2.78 4.18
CA ARG A 68 1.47 -2.78 4.58
C ARG A 68 2.28 -1.61 4.01
N SER A 69 1.59 -0.67 3.37
CA SER A 69 2.24 0.39 2.58
C SER A 69 2.65 1.57 3.45
N HIS A 70 3.94 1.94 3.46
CA HIS A 70 4.47 3.10 4.19
C HIS A 70 4.31 4.43 3.44
N TYR A 71 3.40 4.44 2.48
CA TYR A 71 3.22 5.42 1.44
C TYR A 71 1.75 5.82 1.35
N LEU A 72 1.49 7.12 1.18
CA LEU A 72 0.15 7.64 0.95
C LEU A 72 0.10 8.44 -0.39
N PRO A 73 -0.83 8.11 -1.33
CA PRO A 73 -1.67 6.90 -1.32
C PRO A 73 -0.81 5.62 -1.38
N SER A 74 -1.44 4.46 -1.21
CA SER A 74 -0.73 3.17 -1.21
C SER A 74 0.05 2.95 -2.51
N SER A 75 1.12 2.14 -2.46
CA SER A 75 1.95 1.84 -3.65
C SER A 75 1.13 1.32 -4.84
N SER A 76 0.11 0.49 -4.59
CA SER A 76 -0.82 0.00 -5.63
C SER A 76 -1.69 1.10 -6.23
N GLN A 77 -2.26 1.97 -5.39
CA GLN A 77 -3.06 3.11 -5.86
C GLN A 77 -2.20 4.13 -6.62
N TYR A 78 -0.99 4.42 -6.14
CA TYR A 78 -0.05 5.26 -6.85
C TYR A 78 0.28 4.71 -8.25
N THR A 79 0.46 3.39 -8.36
CA THR A 79 0.77 2.76 -9.64
C THR A 79 -0.41 2.88 -10.60
N LEU A 80 -1.64 2.69 -10.09
CA LEU A 80 -2.87 2.89 -10.87
C LEU A 80 -2.98 4.33 -11.39
N ASP A 81 -2.77 5.31 -10.51
CA ASP A 81 -2.81 6.73 -10.86
C ASP A 81 -1.72 7.07 -11.89
N ALA A 82 -0.51 6.53 -11.72
CA ALA A 82 0.61 6.75 -12.63
C ALA A 82 0.32 6.16 -14.03
N MET A 83 -0.27 4.97 -14.09
CA MET A 83 -0.65 4.32 -15.35
C MET A 83 -1.75 5.12 -16.07
N ARG A 84 -2.75 5.61 -15.34
CA ARG A 84 -3.80 6.46 -15.90
C ARG A 84 -3.26 7.79 -16.42
N LYS A 85 -2.34 8.41 -15.69
CA LYS A 85 -1.76 9.72 -16.05
C LYS A 85 -0.72 9.64 -17.18
N TYR A 86 0.10 8.58 -17.20
CA TYR A 86 1.28 8.52 -18.06
C TYR A 86 1.32 7.33 -19.04
N GLY A 87 0.32 6.45 -19.03
CA GLY A 87 0.31 5.22 -19.82
C GLY A 87 0.98 4.04 -19.10
N PHE A 88 0.77 2.82 -19.61
CA PHE A 88 1.21 1.58 -18.94
C PHE A 88 2.71 1.57 -18.62
N PHE A 89 3.59 1.78 -19.59
CA PHE A 89 5.03 1.62 -19.37
C PHE A 89 5.61 2.63 -18.36
N LYS A 90 5.24 3.91 -18.49
CA LYS A 90 5.71 4.94 -17.57
C LYS A 90 5.07 4.79 -16.19
N GLY A 91 3.79 4.46 -16.12
CA GLY A 91 3.13 4.20 -14.85
C GLY A 91 3.68 2.98 -14.12
N PHE A 92 3.92 1.88 -14.84
CA PHE A 92 4.48 0.65 -14.32
C PHE A 92 5.90 0.86 -13.79
N THR A 93 6.78 1.52 -14.56
CA THR A 93 8.14 1.84 -14.12
C THR A 93 8.17 2.73 -12.88
N MET A 94 7.28 3.73 -12.80
CA MET A 94 7.13 4.55 -11.60
C MET A 94 6.66 3.73 -10.39
N GLY A 95 5.73 2.79 -10.59
CA GLY A 95 5.26 1.87 -9.55
C GLY A 95 6.37 0.95 -9.04
N CYS A 96 7.13 0.34 -9.94
CA CYS A 96 8.29 -0.50 -9.60
C CYS A 96 9.36 0.29 -8.83
N ASP A 97 9.70 1.50 -9.28
CA ASP A 97 10.66 2.37 -8.58
C ASP A 97 10.19 2.67 -7.15
N ARG A 98 8.89 2.94 -6.95
CA ARG A 98 8.34 3.18 -5.61
C ARG A 98 8.43 1.94 -4.72
N LEU A 99 8.09 0.76 -5.24
CA LEU A 99 8.19 -0.51 -4.52
C LEU A 99 9.63 -0.83 -4.12
N MET A 100 10.61 -0.56 -4.98
CA MET A 100 12.03 -0.75 -4.66
C MET A 100 12.52 0.13 -3.50
N ARG A 101 11.82 1.25 -3.24
CA ARG A 101 12.11 2.17 -2.13
C ARG A 101 11.24 1.91 -0.90
N GLU A 102 10.47 0.82 -0.90
CA GLU A 102 9.66 0.40 0.23
C GLU A 102 10.48 -0.47 1.17
N ASN A 103 11.52 0.14 1.74
CA ASN A 103 12.43 -0.46 2.69
C ASN A 103 12.70 0.50 3.86
N GLU A 104 13.53 0.07 4.82
CA GLU A 104 13.87 0.84 6.03
C GLU A 104 14.96 1.89 5.78
N ASP A 105 15.44 2.05 4.54
CA ASP A 105 16.51 3.00 4.23
C ASP A 105 16.06 4.45 4.49
N PRO A 106 17.00 5.34 4.90
CA PRO A 106 16.67 6.73 5.15
C PRO A 106 16.13 7.41 3.89
N TRP A 107 14.95 8.02 4.01
CA TRP A 107 14.29 8.70 2.90
C TRP A 107 14.99 10.02 2.55
N VAL A 108 15.63 10.06 1.37
CA VAL A 108 16.41 11.20 0.86
C VAL A 108 15.56 12.23 0.11
N TYR A 109 14.41 11.82 -0.43
CA TYR A 109 13.59 12.67 -1.30
C TYR A 109 12.71 13.65 -0.52
N PRO A 110 12.12 14.66 -1.19
CA PRO A 110 11.20 15.59 -0.56
C PRO A 110 10.09 14.89 0.22
N LYS A 111 9.74 15.50 1.34
CA LYS A 111 8.59 15.15 2.19
C LYS A 111 7.65 16.34 2.20
N ILE A 112 6.35 16.08 2.26
CA ILE A 112 5.30 17.09 2.36
C ILE A 112 4.56 16.93 3.67
N THR A 113 4.08 18.03 4.22
CA THR A 113 3.20 18.00 5.41
C THR A 113 1.76 17.97 4.93
N ASP A 114 1.01 16.97 5.37
CA ASP A 114 -0.43 16.85 5.14
C ASP A 114 -1.21 17.98 5.85
N PRO A 115 -2.45 18.35 5.44
CA PRO A 115 -3.24 19.36 6.15
C PRO A 115 -3.47 19.04 7.63
N HIS A 116 -3.32 17.77 8.02
CA HIS A 116 -3.41 17.31 9.41
C HIS A 116 -2.09 17.34 10.18
N GLY A 117 -0.99 17.84 9.57
CA GLY A 117 0.31 18.01 10.23
C GLY A 117 1.25 16.79 10.17
N TYR A 118 0.87 15.73 9.46
CA TYR A 118 1.72 14.54 9.32
C TYR A 118 2.76 14.71 8.21
N LEU A 119 4.00 14.31 8.48
CA LEU A 119 5.08 14.31 7.48
C LEU A 119 4.96 13.07 6.58
N MET A 120 4.76 13.29 5.30
CA MET A 120 4.54 12.24 4.30
C MET A 120 5.60 12.28 3.20
N LYS A 121 5.88 11.13 2.58
CA LYS A 121 6.74 11.05 1.39
C LYS A 121 6.03 11.73 0.21
N TYR A 122 6.73 12.57 -0.55
CA TYR A 122 6.15 13.29 -1.69
C TYR A 122 5.67 12.33 -2.80
N ASN A 123 4.46 12.59 -3.33
CA ASN A 123 3.88 11.84 -4.44
C ASN A 123 3.93 12.70 -5.73
N PRO A 124 4.80 12.39 -6.72
CA PRO A 124 4.94 13.16 -7.96
C PRO A 124 3.82 12.92 -8.98
N VAL A 125 2.94 11.94 -8.75
CA VAL A 125 1.79 11.68 -9.63
C VAL A 125 0.63 12.63 -9.33
N ARG A 126 0.57 13.17 -8.11
CA ARG A 126 -0.46 14.11 -7.67
C ARG A 126 -0.30 15.49 -8.30
#